data_AF-A0A086D4Q4-F1
#
_entry.id   AF-A0A086D4Q4-F1
#
_cell.length_a   1.000
_cell.length_b   1.000
_cell.length_c   1.000
_cell.angle_alpha   90.00
_cell.angle_beta   90.00
_cell.angle_gamma   90.00
#
_symmetry.space_group_name_H-M   'P 1'
#
loop_
_entity.id
_entity.type
_entity.pdbx_description
1 polymer ?
#
loop_
_entity_poly.entity_id
_entity_poly.type
_entity_poly.pdbx_seq_one_letter_code
_entity_poly.pdbx_strand_id
1 'polypeptide(L)'
;MQPGEGVTIAVAFRKGVVSKPTTIDQLIWYVTERPSNTVAFLGLLLVLASYWVMLRRVGSHEEPVLPSAPYSGSLGNLSPALAHLIVHNGEIRNKALVSSILNLGEKGYVTVVQSSAEWVLKRTVKPAQNLPVEEAAILEHLEARDNTIEVSKKNRKDLQRLRTAFKRAMRNEHGEAFYQSHGGLMLLAVIVAYLAVFVPNVMTTDPMDPTSLWVGLIPLGGLIFVSVVAGDIEVPYSTNRYMAKSLGVALPISCGWWLIWGYAMHTLDLFPFMAMLFLPVAFWAFVRKLGRTTRLGRERKAEIEGLKAYMLSHVGEEAPRLEASELKALWPYAVALDMESEFQAAQVKIPELSDHDAASSSQLIFPWWIYHSSAAGSTGSVFDACSSMNSTFTACSAVNSSGSGFSGGGGFSGGGGGGGGGGGW
;
A
#
# COMPACT_ATOMS: atom_id res chain seq x y z
N MET A 1 53.61 42.55 -21.55
CA MET A 1 52.39 41.86 -22.02
C MET A 1 52.80 40.98 -23.19
N GLN A 2 52.52 39.69 -23.10
CA GLN A 2 52.86 38.73 -24.15
C GLN A 2 51.69 38.59 -25.15
N PRO A 3 51.94 38.24 -26.42
CA PRO A 3 50.87 37.98 -27.39
C PRO A 3 49.96 36.85 -26.88
N GLY A 4 48.67 37.15 -26.65
CA GLY A 4 47.68 36.20 -26.12
C GLY A 4 47.05 36.58 -24.79
N GLU A 5 47.53 37.63 -24.11
CA GLU A 5 46.87 38.18 -22.92
C GLU A 5 45.67 39.03 -23.35
N GLY A 6 44.45 38.52 -23.14
CA GLY A 6 43.21 39.21 -23.49
C GLY A 6 43.01 40.48 -22.65
N VAL A 7 43.06 41.64 -23.30
CA VAL A 7 42.72 42.92 -22.66
C VAL A 7 41.20 43.03 -22.55
N THR A 8 40.68 42.99 -21.32
CA THR A 8 39.25 43.28 -21.07
C THR A 8 39.08 44.77 -20.80
N ILE A 9 38.43 45.47 -21.72
CA ILE A 9 38.09 46.89 -21.56
C ILE A 9 36.68 46.98 -20.98
N ALA A 10 36.57 47.39 -19.71
CA ALA A 10 35.29 47.67 -19.09
C ALA A 10 34.93 49.16 -19.25
N VAL A 11 33.86 49.44 -20.00
CA VAL A 11 33.32 50.81 -20.17
C VAL A 11 32.08 50.95 -19.30
N ALA A 12 32.10 51.90 -18.36
CA ALA A 12 30.95 52.20 -17.51
C ALA A 12 30.27 53.50 -17.98
N PHE A 13 28.97 53.44 -18.23
CA PHE A 13 28.16 54.61 -18.55
C PHE A 13 27.62 55.27 -17.27
N ARG A 14 27.47 56.59 -17.28
CA ARG A 14 26.70 57.28 -16.23
C ARG A 14 25.24 56.81 -16.28
N LYS A 15 24.62 56.61 -15.11
CA LYS A 15 23.22 56.21 -14.99
C LYS A 15 22.34 57.17 -15.80
N GLY A 16 21.50 56.63 -16.71
CA GLY A 16 20.62 57.41 -17.58
C GLY A 16 21.06 57.54 -19.05
N VAL A 17 22.29 57.13 -19.40
CA VAL A 17 22.75 57.11 -20.82
C VAL A 17 22.22 55.88 -21.57
N VAL A 18 22.01 54.77 -20.86
CA VAL A 18 21.35 53.56 -21.37
C VAL A 18 20.06 53.38 -20.57
N SER A 19 18.92 53.26 -21.27
CA SER A 19 17.64 52.95 -20.63
C SER A 19 17.75 51.61 -19.90
N LYS A 20 17.43 51.59 -18.60
CA LYS A 20 17.39 50.33 -17.86
C LYS A 20 16.38 49.42 -18.56
N PRO A 21 16.75 48.16 -18.87
CA PRO A 21 15.84 47.24 -19.54
C PRO A 21 14.56 47.13 -18.72
N THR A 22 13.43 47.22 -19.43
CA THR A 22 12.11 47.10 -18.85
C THR A 22 11.96 45.72 -18.21
N THR A 23 11.04 45.56 -17.25
CA THR A 23 10.79 44.25 -16.62
C THR A 23 10.40 43.18 -17.66
N ILE A 24 9.76 43.59 -18.75
CA ILE A 24 9.41 42.73 -19.88
C ILE A 24 10.66 42.31 -20.67
N ASP A 25 11.60 43.22 -20.94
CA ASP A 25 12.84 42.90 -21.65
C ASP A 25 13.69 41.89 -20.86
N GLN A 26 13.74 42.06 -19.54
CA GLN A 26 14.45 41.11 -18.65
C GLN A 26 13.80 39.72 -18.68
N LEU A 27 12.47 39.65 -18.75
CA LEU A 27 11.76 38.37 -18.86
C LEU A 27 12.00 37.71 -20.22
N ILE A 28 11.95 38.49 -21.30
CA ILE A 28 12.21 38.00 -22.67
C ILE A 28 13.63 37.45 -22.75
N TRP A 29 14.63 38.20 -22.28
CA TRP A 29 16.02 37.76 -22.26
C TRP A 29 16.21 36.49 -21.44
N TYR A 30 15.57 36.40 -20.27
CA TYR A 30 15.63 35.19 -19.46
C TYR A 30 15.07 33.96 -20.20
N VAL A 31 13.98 34.13 -20.95
CA VAL A 31 13.34 33.05 -21.73
C VAL A 31 14.16 32.67 -22.96
N THR A 32 14.75 33.64 -23.66
CA THR A 32 15.51 33.41 -24.90
C THR A 32 16.94 32.94 -24.65
N GLU A 33 17.60 33.42 -23.59
CA GLU A 33 18.99 33.08 -23.27
C GLU A 33 19.10 31.74 -22.54
N ARG A 34 18.02 31.28 -21.88
CA ARG A 34 18.00 30.02 -21.12
C ARG A 34 16.81 29.14 -21.52
N PRO A 35 16.85 28.51 -22.70
CA PRO A 35 15.75 27.68 -23.20
C PRO A 35 15.45 26.50 -22.26
N SER A 36 16.44 25.97 -21.54
CA SER A 36 16.26 24.91 -20.54
C SER A 36 15.27 25.31 -19.43
N ASN A 37 15.35 26.55 -18.92
CA ASN A 37 14.46 27.03 -17.87
C ASN A 37 13.03 27.19 -18.36
N THR A 38 12.86 27.67 -19.59
CA THR A 38 11.57 27.79 -20.25
C THR A 38 10.93 26.41 -20.44
N VAL A 39 11.70 25.43 -20.90
CA VAL A 39 11.24 24.04 -21.07
C VAL A 39 10.90 23.40 -19.72
N ALA A 40 11.70 23.61 -18.68
CA ALA A 40 11.41 23.12 -17.33
C ALA A 40 10.11 23.71 -16.76
N PHE A 41 9.91 25.02 -16.92
CA PHE A 41 8.71 25.71 -16.44
C PHE A 41 7.46 25.28 -17.21
N LEU A 42 7.51 25.24 -18.54
CA LEU A 42 6.38 24.77 -19.36
C LEU A 42 6.09 23.29 -19.13
N GLY A 43 7.12 22.46 -18.95
CA GLY A 43 6.99 21.05 -18.61
C GLY A 43 6.27 20.84 -17.28
N LEU A 44 6.65 21.61 -16.25
CA LEU A 44 5.95 21.60 -14.95
C LEU A 44 4.47 21.97 -15.10
N LEU A 45 4.16 23.06 -15.80
CA LEU A 45 2.78 23.49 -16.03
C LEU A 45 1.97 22.43 -16.80
N LEU A 46 2.56 21.82 -17.83
CA LEU A 46 1.93 20.76 -18.61
C LEU A 46 1.61 19.54 -17.74
N VAL A 47 2.55 19.10 -16.89
CA VAL A 47 2.34 17.98 -15.97
C VAL A 47 1.21 18.29 -14.99
N LEU A 48 1.22 19.47 -14.35
CA LEU A 48 0.17 19.87 -13.42
C LEU A 48 -1.20 19.97 -14.10
N ALA A 49 -1.27 20.56 -15.30
CA ALA A 49 -2.49 20.62 -16.08
C ALA A 49 -2.98 19.22 -16.46
N SER A 50 -2.08 18.31 -16.84
CA SER A 50 -2.41 16.93 -17.17
C SER A 50 -3.02 16.19 -15.97
N TYR A 51 -2.44 16.34 -14.78
CA TYR A 51 -2.95 15.73 -13.55
C TYR A 51 -4.33 16.30 -13.20
N TRP A 52 -4.51 17.61 -13.34
CA TRP A 52 -5.79 18.25 -13.09
C TRP A 52 -6.90 17.79 -14.06
N VAL A 53 -6.59 17.70 -15.36
CA VAL A 53 -7.54 17.18 -16.36
C VAL A 53 -7.87 15.71 -16.08
N MET A 54 -6.87 14.89 -15.75
CA MET A 54 -7.07 13.48 -15.41
C MET A 54 -7.95 13.33 -14.16
N LEU A 55 -7.71 14.12 -13.10
CA LEU A 55 -8.53 14.10 -11.90
C LEU A 55 -9.99 14.53 -12.18
N ARG A 56 -10.20 15.51 -13.05
CA ARG A 56 -11.56 15.93 -13.46
C ARG A 56 -12.30 14.88 -14.28
N ARG A 57 -11.60 14.18 -15.20
CA ARG A 57 -12.21 13.13 -16.04
C ARG A 57 -12.49 11.86 -15.26
N VAL A 58 -11.56 11.45 -14.41
CA VAL A 58 -11.66 10.23 -13.62
C VAL A 58 -12.55 10.44 -12.39
N GLY A 59 -12.59 11.65 -11.83
CA GLY A 59 -13.28 11.96 -10.57
C GLY A 59 -12.35 11.76 -9.37
N SER A 60 -12.54 12.57 -8.33
CA SER A 60 -11.80 12.45 -7.07
C SER A 60 -12.37 11.31 -6.21
N HIS A 61 -11.51 10.65 -5.45
CA HIS A 61 -11.94 9.69 -4.42
C HIS A 61 -12.77 10.42 -3.34
N GLU A 62 -14.09 10.27 -3.38
CA GLU A 62 -14.97 10.68 -2.29
C GLU A 62 -15.11 9.50 -1.33
N GLU A 63 -14.63 9.67 -0.11
CA GLU A 63 -14.92 8.74 0.98
C GLU A 63 -16.42 8.80 1.31
N PRO A 64 -17.08 7.66 1.53
CA PRO A 64 -18.45 7.68 2.02
C PRO A 64 -18.51 8.46 3.35
N VAL A 65 -19.55 9.27 3.51
CA VAL A 65 -19.80 9.97 4.78
C VAL A 65 -20.35 8.95 5.78
N LEU A 66 -19.63 8.77 6.89
CA LEU A 66 -20.00 7.89 8.00
C LEU A 66 -21.18 8.46 8.82
N PRO A 67 -22.09 7.62 9.34
CA PRO A 67 -22.58 6.35 8.81
C PRO A 67 -23.86 6.59 7.99
N SER A 68 -23.84 6.28 6.69
CA SER A 68 -24.99 6.49 5.80
C SER A 68 -26.01 5.33 5.78
N ALA A 69 -25.68 4.16 6.34
CA ALA A 69 -26.62 3.05 6.46
C ALA A 69 -26.40 2.21 7.75
N PRO A 70 -27.44 1.96 8.57
CA PRO A 70 -27.36 1.01 9.67
C PRO A 70 -27.22 -0.42 9.15
N TYR A 71 -26.48 -1.27 9.88
CA TYR A 71 -26.34 -2.69 9.58
C TYR A 71 -27.72 -3.38 9.55
N SER A 72 -28.07 -4.03 8.45
CA SER A 72 -29.40 -4.60 8.20
C SER A 72 -29.60 -6.03 8.72
N GLY A 73 -28.66 -6.56 9.51
CA GLY A 73 -28.77 -7.89 10.14
C GLY A 73 -28.38 -9.07 9.23
N SER A 74 -28.12 -8.85 7.95
CA SER A 74 -27.69 -9.89 7.01
C SER A 74 -26.42 -9.46 6.29
N LEU A 75 -25.33 -10.21 6.49
CA LEU A 75 -24.10 -10.06 5.70
C LEU A 75 -24.26 -10.55 4.24
N GLY A 76 -25.43 -11.07 3.84
CA GLY A 76 -25.66 -11.59 2.49
C GLY A 76 -24.59 -12.60 2.05
N ASN A 77 -24.21 -12.56 0.76
CA ASN A 77 -23.08 -13.33 0.21
C ASN A 77 -21.74 -12.59 0.33
N LEU A 78 -21.62 -11.63 1.25
CA LEU A 78 -20.35 -10.96 1.48
C LEU A 78 -19.41 -11.98 2.11
N SER A 79 -18.21 -12.13 1.57
CA SER A 79 -17.17 -12.90 2.24
C SER A 79 -16.25 -11.97 3.05
N PRO A 80 -15.54 -12.47 4.08
CA PRO A 80 -14.57 -11.67 4.81
C PRO A 80 -13.47 -11.10 3.92
N ALA A 81 -13.00 -11.86 2.93
CA ALA A 81 -12.02 -11.35 1.96
C ALA A 81 -12.56 -10.25 1.06
N LEU A 82 -13.82 -10.35 0.64
CA LEU A 82 -14.49 -9.32 -0.15
C LEU A 82 -14.70 -8.05 0.69
N ALA A 83 -15.08 -8.19 1.96
CA ALA A 83 -15.16 -7.08 2.89
C ALA A 83 -13.82 -6.35 3.01
N HIS A 84 -12.72 -7.09 3.24
CA HIS A 84 -11.37 -6.54 3.26
C HIS A 84 -11.01 -5.85 1.94
N LEU A 85 -11.32 -6.46 0.79
CA LEU A 85 -11.04 -5.88 -0.53
C LEU A 85 -11.71 -4.51 -0.70
N ILE A 86 -12.97 -4.38 -0.28
CA ILE A 86 -13.74 -3.13 -0.43
C ILE A 86 -13.21 -2.05 0.52
N VAL A 87 -12.96 -2.37 1.78
CA VAL A 87 -12.45 -1.39 2.77
C VAL A 87 -11.07 -0.87 2.37
N HIS A 88 -10.21 -1.75 1.84
CA HIS A 88 -8.85 -1.40 1.42
C HIS A 88 -8.75 -1.00 -0.06
N ASN A 89 -9.84 -0.48 -0.65
CA ASN A 89 -9.84 0.14 -1.99
C ASN A 89 -9.24 -0.77 -3.09
N GLY A 90 -9.54 -2.07 -3.06
CA GLY A 90 -9.08 -3.06 -4.02
C GLY A 90 -7.72 -3.72 -3.67
N GLU A 91 -7.10 -3.39 -2.54
CA GLU A 91 -5.85 -4.04 -2.11
C GLU A 91 -6.10 -5.37 -1.40
N ILE A 92 -5.67 -6.47 -2.02
CA ILE A 92 -5.70 -7.81 -1.40
C ILE A 92 -4.42 -8.01 -0.57
N ARG A 93 -4.55 -7.86 0.75
CA ARG A 93 -3.48 -8.11 1.74
C ARG A 93 -3.53 -9.55 2.23
N ASN A 94 -2.51 -9.95 2.98
CA ASN A 94 -2.42 -11.29 3.56
C ASN A 94 -3.54 -11.54 4.61
N LYS A 95 -4.02 -10.49 5.29
CA LYS A 95 -5.18 -10.55 6.20
C LYS A 95 -6.47 -11.03 5.51
N ALA A 96 -6.69 -10.69 4.23
CA ALA A 96 -7.83 -11.22 3.46
C ALA A 96 -7.76 -12.74 3.26
N LEU A 97 -6.56 -13.28 3.05
CA LEU A 97 -6.35 -14.73 2.96
C LEU A 97 -6.57 -15.40 4.32
N VAL A 98 -6.00 -14.84 5.38
CA VAL A 98 -6.13 -15.38 6.75
C VAL A 98 -7.59 -15.36 7.23
N SER A 99 -8.33 -14.27 6.99
CA SER A 99 -9.77 -14.19 7.29
C SER A 99 -10.60 -15.21 6.49
N SER A 100 -10.24 -15.51 5.24
CA SER A 100 -10.90 -16.56 4.46
C SER A 100 -10.64 -17.96 5.01
N ILE A 101 -9.41 -18.24 5.46
CA ILE A 101 -9.05 -19.50 6.13
C ILE A 101 -9.87 -19.66 7.41
N LEU A 102 -10.06 -18.58 8.17
CA LEU A 102 -10.92 -18.54 9.35
C LEU A 102 -12.38 -18.88 9.00
N ASN A 103 -12.92 -18.27 7.94
CA ASN A 103 -14.29 -18.52 7.50
C ASN A 103 -14.50 -19.97 7.03
N LEU A 104 -13.51 -20.53 6.33
CA LEU A 104 -13.49 -21.95 5.95
C LEU A 104 -13.44 -22.86 7.18
N GLY A 105 -12.73 -22.46 8.23
CA GLY A 105 -12.69 -23.17 9.50
C GLY A 105 -14.04 -23.16 10.21
N GLU A 106 -14.68 -22.00 10.30
CA GLU A 106 -15.99 -21.81 10.93
C GLU A 106 -17.08 -22.65 10.24
N LYS A 107 -17.06 -22.69 8.89
CA LYS A 107 -17.91 -23.56 8.07
C LYS A 107 -17.52 -25.05 8.11
N GLY A 108 -16.40 -25.40 8.73
CA GLY A 108 -15.93 -26.78 8.94
C GLY A 108 -15.21 -27.44 7.76
N TYR A 109 -14.68 -26.66 6.81
CA TYR A 109 -13.92 -27.17 5.65
C TYR A 109 -12.41 -27.30 5.91
N VAL A 110 -11.88 -26.54 6.86
CA VAL A 110 -10.44 -26.53 7.21
C VAL A 110 -10.28 -26.60 8.72
N THR A 111 -9.30 -27.38 9.18
CA THR A 111 -8.81 -27.33 10.57
C THR A 111 -7.41 -26.77 10.59
N VAL A 112 -7.10 -26.02 11.65
CA VAL A 112 -5.82 -25.34 11.83
C VAL A 112 -5.16 -25.93 13.07
N VAL A 113 -4.02 -26.59 12.88
CA VAL A 113 -3.30 -27.28 13.95
C VAL A 113 -1.95 -26.61 14.16
N GLN A 114 -1.67 -26.19 15.38
CA GLN A 114 -0.36 -25.67 15.76
C GLN A 114 0.61 -26.83 15.99
N SER A 115 1.69 -26.85 15.21
CA SER A 115 2.80 -27.80 15.37
C SER A 115 4.03 -27.02 15.81
N SER A 116 4.28 -26.99 17.11
CA SER A 116 5.31 -26.16 17.75
C SER A 116 5.10 -24.67 17.46
N ALA A 117 5.96 -24.04 16.64
CA ALA A 117 5.88 -22.63 16.29
C ALA A 117 5.16 -22.37 14.95
N GLU A 118 4.83 -23.42 14.19
CA GLU A 118 4.28 -23.32 12.83
C GLU A 118 2.82 -23.78 12.82
N TRP A 119 2.04 -23.27 11.87
CA TRP A 119 0.62 -23.62 11.72
C TRP A 119 0.43 -24.58 10.56
N VAL A 120 -0.39 -25.61 10.73
CA VAL A 120 -0.71 -26.60 9.70
C VAL A 120 -2.19 -26.50 9.36
N LEU A 121 -2.50 -26.20 8.11
CA LEU A 121 -3.87 -26.22 7.59
C LEU A 121 -4.17 -27.62 7.07
N LYS A 122 -5.29 -28.20 7.50
CA LYS A 122 -5.77 -29.50 7.03
C LYS A 122 -7.18 -29.36 6.49
N ARG A 123 -7.42 -29.86 5.28
CA ARG A 123 -8.76 -29.89 4.69
C ARG A 123 -9.57 -31.05 5.28
N THR A 124 -10.85 -30.82 5.54
CA THR A 124 -11.78 -31.86 6.00
C THR A 124 -12.44 -32.61 4.83
N VAL A 125 -13.12 -33.72 5.10
CA VAL A 125 -13.78 -34.57 4.10
C VAL A 125 -15.05 -33.90 3.51
N LYS A 126 -15.45 -32.74 4.03
CA LYS A 126 -16.68 -32.05 3.62
C LYS A 126 -16.58 -31.59 2.15
N PRO A 127 -17.55 -31.96 1.27
CA PRO A 127 -17.52 -31.55 -0.13
C PRO A 127 -17.77 -30.06 -0.26
N ALA A 128 -16.96 -29.37 -1.08
CA ALA A 128 -17.09 -27.95 -1.34
C ALA A 128 -18.42 -27.66 -2.07
N GLN A 129 -19.41 -27.10 -1.37
CA GLN A 129 -20.69 -26.70 -1.95
C GLN A 129 -21.02 -25.26 -1.54
N ASN A 130 -21.45 -24.45 -2.52
CA ASN A 130 -21.91 -23.08 -2.33
C ASN A 130 -20.92 -22.17 -1.57
N LEU A 131 -19.64 -22.25 -1.95
CA LEU A 131 -18.55 -21.43 -1.41
C LEU A 131 -18.22 -20.25 -2.34
N PRO A 132 -17.83 -19.09 -1.80
CA PRO A 132 -17.21 -18.02 -2.58
C PRO A 132 -16.01 -18.52 -3.39
N VAL A 133 -15.74 -17.93 -4.56
CA VAL A 133 -14.73 -18.47 -5.50
C VAL A 133 -13.32 -18.43 -4.90
N GLU A 134 -13.04 -17.47 -4.03
CA GLU A 134 -11.77 -17.36 -3.31
C GLU A 134 -11.58 -18.45 -2.25
N GLU A 135 -12.66 -18.87 -1.59
CA GLU A 135 -12.63 -19.96 -0.60
C GLU A 135 -12.49 -21.31 -1.32
N ALA A 136 -13.17 -21.47 -2.46
CA ALA A 136 -13.01 -22.62 -3.33
C ALA A 136 -11.57 -22.76 -3.85
N ALA A 137 -10.92 -21.65 -4.24
CA ALA A 137 -9.54 -21.67 -4.70
C ALA A 137 -8.53 -22.10 -3.62
N ILE A 138 -8.79 -21.75 -2.35
CA ILE A 138 -7.98 -22.23 -1.22
C ILE A 138 -8.15 -23.76 -1.07
N LEU A 139 -9.39 -24.25 -1.14
CA LEU A 139 -9.68 -25.68 -0.99
C LEU A 139 -9.10 -26.52 -2.13
N GLU A 140 -9.20 -26.05 -3.38
CA GLU A 140 -8.61 -26.70 -4.55
C GLU A 140 -7.09 -26.81 -4.43
N HIS A 141 -6.43 -25.74 -3.96
CA HIS A 141 -4.98 -25.75 -3.73
C HIS A 141 -4.56 -26.72 -2.60
N LEU A 142 -5.38 -26.87 -1.55
CA LEU A 142 -5.16 -27.86 -0.50
C LEU A 142 -5.35 -29.30 -1.02
N GLU A 143 -6.37 -29.52 -1.85
CA GLU A 143 -6.64 -30.83 -2.50
C GLU A 143 -5.46 -31.30 -3.35
N ALA A 144 -4.85 -30.38 -4.10
CA ALA A 144 -3.68 -30.66 -4.94
C ALA A 144 -2.40 -30.99 -4.13
N ARG A 145 -2.41 -30.83 -2.80
CA ARG A 145 -1.27 -31.00 -1.89
C ARG A 145 -1.61 -31.96 -0.74
N ASP A 146 -2.21 -33.09 -1.07
CA ASP A 146 -2.56 -34.15 -0.11
C ASP A 146 -3.37 -33.64 1.10
N ASN A 147 -4.22 -32.63 0.89
CA ASN A 147 -5.12 -32.02 1.88
C ASN A 147 -4.42 -31.34 3.06
N THR A 148 -3.09 -31.14 3.03
CA THR A 148 -2.36 -30.53 4.14
C THR A 148 -1.30 -29.54 3.66
N ILE A 149 -1.18 -28.39 4.35
CA ILE A 149 -0.11 -27.44 4.10
C ILE A 149 0.41 -26.86 5.42
N GLU A 150 1.72 -26.93 5.61
CA GLU A 150 2.39 -26.27 6.72
C GLU A 150 2.74 -24.83 6.33
N VAL A 151 2.21 -23.88 7.10
CA VAL A 151 2.46 -22.44 7.01
C VAL A 151 3.80 -22.14 7.65
N SER A 152 4.88 -22.55 6.97
CA SER A 152 6.27 -22.33 7.37
C SER A 152 7.08 -21.70 6.24
N LYS A 153 8.17 -21.02 6.60
CA LYS A 153 9.17 -20.50 5.65
C LYS A 153 9.75 -21.61 4.74
N LYS A 154 9.74 -22.87 5.17
CA LYS A 154 10.21 -24.01 4.35
C LYS A 154 9.35 -24.24 3.11
N ASN A 155 8.04 -24.04 3.23
CA ASN A 155 7.07 -24.23 2.15
C ASN A 155 6.78 -22.94 1.37
N ARG A 156 7.73 -22.00 1.36
CA ARG A 156 7.59 -20.68 0.75
C ARG A 156 7.01 -20.70 -0.66
N LYS A 157 7.51 -21.58 -1.54
CA LYS A 157 7.04 -21.68 -2.94
C LYS A 157 5.55 -22.07 -3.01
N ASP A 158 5.11 -22.94 -2.12
CA ASP A 158 3.73 -23.43 -2.10
C ASP A 158 2.78 -22.42 -1.46
N LEU A 159 3.22 -21.72 -0.40
CA LEU A 159 2.47 -20.60 0.18
C LEU A 159 2.36 -19.42 -0.80
N GLN A 160 3.39 -19.18 -1.61
CA GLN A 160 3.34 -18.18 -2.69
C GLN A 160 2.30 -18.54 -3.74
N ARG A 161 2.26 -19.80 -4.19
CA ARG A 161 1.26 -20.32 -5.14
C ARG A 161 -0.16 -20.25 -4.59
N LEU A 162 -0.37 -20.65 -3.34
CA LEU A 162 -1.67 -20.52 -2.67
C LEU A 162 -2.15 -19.07 -2.68
N ARG A 163 -1.27 -18.16 -2.26
CA ARG A 163 -1.57 -16.72 -2.21
C ARG A 163 -1.86 -16.16 -3.60
N THR A 164 -1.14 -16.60 -4.65
CA THR A 164 -1.37 -16.09 -6.02
C THR A 164 -2.63 -16.66 -6.63
N ALA A 165 -2.95 -17.93 -6.39
CA ALA A 165 -4.24 -18.55 -6.75
C ALA A 165 -5.41 -17.80 -6.08
N PHE A 166 -5.34 -17.57 -4.76
CA PHE A 166 -6.34 -16.81 -4.01
C PHE A 166 -6.51 -15.38 -4.56
N LYS A 167 -5.41 -14.64 -4.77
CA LYS A 167 -5.46 -13.28 -5.33
C LYS A 167 -6.05 -13.26 -6.74
N ARG A 168 -5.79 -14.30 -7.54
CA ARG A 168 -6.32 -14.42 -8.90
C ARG A 168 -7.81 -14.72 -8.89
N ALA A 169 -8.28 -15.63 -8.04
CA ALA A 169 -9.69 -15.95 -7.86
C ALA A 169 -10.51 -14.70 -7.47
N MET A 170 -10.08 -14.01 -6.41
CA MET A 170 -10.70 -12.75 -5.95
C MET A 170 -10.79 -11.69 -7.05
N ARG A 171 -9.74 -11.57 -7.89
CA ARG A 171 -9.69 -10.58 -8.96
C ARG A 171 -10.56 -10.94 -10.15
N ASN A 172 -10.62 -12.20 -10.52
CA ASN A 172 -11.44 -12.64 -11.65
C ASN A 172 -12.94 -12.42 -11.37
N GLU A 173 -13.37 -12.61 -10.12
CA GLU A 173 -14.77 -12.44 -9.73
C GLU A 173 -15.15 -10.99 -9.43
N HIS A 174 -14.29 -10.23 -8.74
CA HIS A 174 -14.64 -8.93 -8.17
C HIS A 174 -13.83 -7.74 -8.72
N GLY A 175 -12.92 -7.99 -9.67
CA GLY A 175 -11.84 -7.06 -10.05
C GLY A 175 -12.27 -5.68 -10.53
N GLU A 176 -13.28 -5.58 -11.41
CA GLU A 176 -13.75 -4.29 -11.94
C GLU A 176 -15.08 -3.81 -11.33
N ALA A 177 -15.77 -4.71 -10.62
CA ALA A 177 -17.10 -4.42 -10.06
C ALA A 177 -17.03 -3.34 -8.98
N PHE A 178 -15.97 -3.34 -8.16
CA PHE A 178 -15.84 -2.45 -7.00
C PHE A 178 -14.77 -1.36 -7.20
N TYR A 179 -13.70 -1.62 -7.96
CA TYR A 179 -12.58 -0.71 -8.13
C TYR A 179 -12.04 -0.69 -9.56
N GLN A 180 -12.06 0.47 -10.22
CA GLN A 180 -11.50 0.62 -11.56
C GLN A 180 -10.07 1.17 -11.49
N SER A 181 -9.10 0.31 -11.83
CA SER A 181 -7.70 0.70 -11.84
C SER A 181 -7.37 1.50 -13.10
N HIS A 182 -7.03 2.79 -12.95
CA HIS A 182 -6.55 3.64 -14.04
C HIS A 182 -5.03 3.57 -14.17
N GLY A 183 -4.45 2.38 -14.03
CA GLY A 183 -3.00 2.17 -13.96
C GLY A 183 -2.24 2.68 -15.19
N GLY A 184 -2.83 2.54 -16.39
CA GLY A 184 -2.23 3.04 -17.64
C GLY A 184 -2.07 4.57 -17.66
N LEU A 185 -3.06 5.30 -17.14
CA LEU A 185 -2.98 6.76 -17.01
C LEU A 185 -1.92 7.18 -15.99
N MET A 186 -1.78 6.44 -14.89
CA MET A 186 -0.74 6.69 -13.89
C MET A 186 0.66 6.49 -14.48
N LEU A 187 0.82 5.47 -15.33
CA LEU A 187 2.08 5.17 -16.00
C LEU A 187 2.43 6.25 -17.03
N LEU A 188 1.45 6.72 -17.81
CA LEU A 188 1.66 7.84 -18.71
C LEU A 188 2.05 9.11 -17.93
N ALA A 189 1.34 9.40 -16.84
CA ALA A 189 1.58 10.55 -15.97
C ALA A 189 3.01 10.60 -15.43
N VAL A 190 3.52 9.47 -14.91
CA VAL A 190 4.89 9.42 -14.37
C VAL A 190 5.95 9.53 -15.47
N ILE A 191 5.71 8.96 -16.65
CA ILE A 191 6.63 9.09 -17.79
C ILE A 191 6.71 10.55 -18.24
N VAL A 192 5.58 11.24 -18.38
CA VAL A 192 5.54 12.65 -18.76
C VAL A 192 6.25 13.52 -17.71
N ALA A 193 6.06 13.23 -16.42
CA ALA A 193 6.78 13.93 -15.36
C ALA A 193 8.29 13.67 -15.39
N TYR A 194 8.71 12.44 -15.69
CA TYR A 194 10.12 12.10 -15.84
C TYR A 194 10.75 12.83 -17.03
N LEU A 195 10.06 12.87 -18.18
CA LEU A 195 10.51 13.61 -19.36
C LEU A 195 10.60 15.12 -19.11
N ALA A 196 9.64 15.69 -18.36
CA ALA A 196 9.65 17.10 -17.99
C ALA A 196 10.85 17.50 -17.12
N VAL A 197 11.38 16.57 -16.31
CA VAL A 197 12.64 16.76 -15.58
C VAL A 197 13.84 16.47 -16.46
N PHE A 198 13.82 15.37 -17.21
CA PHE A 198 14.98 14.87 -17.94
C PHE A 198 15.41 15.80 -19.08
N VAL A 199 14.47 16.28 -19.90
CA VAL A 199 14.77 17.06 -21.12
C VAL A 199 15.54 18.37 -20.82
N PRO A 200 15.10 19.23 -19.88
CA PRO A 200 15.86 20.45 -19.53
C PRO A 200 17.29 20.18 -19.08
N ASN A 201 17.52 19.10 -18.34
CA ASN A 201 18.84 18.77 -17.81
C ASN A 201 19.82 18.35 -18.91
N VAL A 202 19.35 17.57 -19.89
CA VAL A 202 20.14 17.21 -21.07
C VAL A 202 20.49 18.45 -21.90
N MET A 203 19.58 19.44 -21.98
CA MET A 203 19.85 20.70 -22.69
C MET A 203 20.92 21.58 -22.02
N THR A 204 21.11 21.44 -20.71
CA THR A 204 22.13 22.22 -19.97
C THR A 204 23.52 21.59 -19.98
N THR A 205 23.62 20.30 -20.30
CA THR A 205 24.90 19.59 -20.34
C THR A 205 25.48 19.60 -21.74
N ASP A 206 26.79 19.84 -21.86
CA ASP A 206 27.47 19.79 -23.15
C ASP A 206 27.37 18.38 -23.77
N PRO A 207 26.84 18.25 -25.00
CA PRO A 207 26.64 16.93 -25.64
C PRO A 207 27.92 16.13 -25.87
N MET A 208 29.08 16.79 -25.80
CA MET A 208 30.39 16.20 -26.04
C MET A 208 31.07 15.69 -24.77
N ASP A 209 30.54 15.99 -23.58
CA ASP A 209 31.07 15.44 -22.33
C ASP A 209 30.43 14.07 -22.05
N PRO A 210 31.20 12.96 -22.11
CA PRO A 210 30.68 11.62 -21.87
C PRO A 210 30.03 11.48 -20.49
N THR A 211 30.42 12.28 -19.50
CA THR A 211 29.91 12.21 -18.12
C THR A 211 28.43 12.61 -18.03
N SER A 212 27.94 13.48 -18.92
CA SER A 212 26.56 13.97 -18.93
C SER A 212 25.52 12.87 -19.18
N LEU A 213 25.82 11.92 -20.07
CA LEU A 213 24.94 10.80 -20.40
C LEU A 213 24.84 9.78 -19.25
N TRP A 214 25.96 9.51 -18.55
CA TRP A 214 25.99 8.60 -17.41
C TRP A 214 25.18 9.13 -16.22
N VAL A 215 25.20 10.44 -15.99
CA VAL A 215 24.45 11.10 -14.90
C VAL A 215 22.93 10.94 -15.07
N GLY A 216 22.43 10.96 -16.32
CA GLY A 216 21.03 10.67 -16.64
C GLY A 216 20.68 9.18 -16.66
N LEU A 217 21.61 8.31 -17.03
CA LEU A 217 21.42 6.85 -17.12
C LEU A 217 21.42 6.13 -15.76
N ILE A 218 22.16 6.61 -14.76
CA ILE A 218 22.22 5.98 -13.42
C ILE A 218 20.84 5.93 -12.72
N PRO A 219 20.06 7.02 -12.63
CA PRO A 219 18.72 6.94 -12.06
C PRO A 219 17.76 6.09 -12.92
N LEU A 220 17.97 6.06 -14.25
CA LEU A 220 17.23 5.21 -15.19
C LEU A 220 17.56 3.72 -15.04
N GLY A 221 18.81 3.39 -14.72
CA GLY A 221 19.28 2.04 -14.41
C GLY A 221 18.79 1.54 -13.04
N GLY A 222 18.79 2.41 -12.03
CA GLY A 222 18.17 2.11 -10.73
C GLY A 222 16.66 1.90 -10.83
N LEU A 223 16.01 2.65 -11.73
CA LEU A 223 14.62 2.49 -12.12
C LEU A 223 14.32 1.13 -12.75
N ILE A 224 15.14 0.72 -13.72
CA ILE A 224 15.04 -0.60 -14.35
C ILE A 224 15.27 -1.68 -13.30
N PHE A 225 16.29 -1.55 -12.44
CA PHE A 225 16.57 -2.50 -11.38
C PHE A 225 15.40 -2.67 -10.40
N VAL A 226 14.80 -1.57 -9.91
CA VAL A 226 13.63 -1.64 -9.02
C VAL A 226 12.41 -2.24 -9.74
N SER A 227 12.22 -1.94 -11.03
CA SER A 227 11.12 -2.49 -11.83
C SER A 227 11.31 -3.97 -12.21
N VAL A 228 12.54 -4.42 -12.45
CA VAL A 228 12.89 -5.82 -12.77
C VAL A 228 12.85 -6.69 -11.52
N VAL A 229 13.34 -6.19 -10.38
CA VAL A 229 13.14 -6.84 -9.07
C VAL A 229 11.65 -6.90 -8.71
N ALA A 230 10.84 -5.93 -9.16
CA ALA A 230 9.38 -6.01 -9.06
C ALA A 230 8.73 -6.95 -10.10
N GLY A 231 9.45 -7.34 -11.16
CA GLY A 231 8.99 -8.25 -12.21
C GLY A 231 9.09 -9.74 -11.86
N ASP A 232 10.04 -10.12 -10.99
CA ASP A 232 10.13 -11.47 -10.41
C ASP A 232 9.07 -11.74 -9.33
N ILE A 233 8.34 -10.69 -8.93
CA ILE A 233 7.12 -10.81 -8.15
C ILE A 233 6.00 -11.06 -9.16
N GLU A 234 5.44 -12.28 -9.21
CA GLU A 234 4.25 -12.60 -10.02
C GLU A 234 3.20 -11.48 -9.89
N VAL A 235 3.14 -10.58 -10.88
CA VAL A 235 2.31 -9.37 -10.86
C VAL A 235 1.03 -9.61 -11.66
N PRO A 236 -0.15 -9.67 -11.02
CA PRO A 236 -1.40 -9.72 -11.76
C PRO A 236 -2.07 -8.33 -11.88
N TYR A 237 -2.93 -8.21 -12.90
CA TYR A 237 -4.02 -7.26 -13.22
C TYR A 237 -3.81 -5.73 -13.19
N SER A 238 -2.66 -5.19 -12.82
CA SER A 238 -2.31 -3.81 -13.22
C SER A 238 -0.82 -3.59 -13.18
N THR A 239 -0.09 -4.34 -14.03
CA THR A 239 1.33 -4.10 -14.33
C THR A 239 1.61 -2.60 -14.43
N ASN A 240 0.74 -1.86 -15.12
CA ASN A 240 0.84 -0.41 -15.24
C ASN A 240 0.73 0.37 -13.92
N ARG A 241 -0.12 -0.03 -12.96
CA ARG A 241 -0.26 0.66 -11.67
C ARG A 241 0.92 0.38 -10.75
N TYR A 242 1.40 -0.86 -10.72
CA TYR A 242 2.60 -1.23 -9.97
C TYR A 242 3.83 -0.53 -10.54
N MET A 243 4.01 -0.58 -11.87
CA MET A 243 5.06 0.15 -12.58
C MET A 243 4.97 1.66 -12.35
N ALA A 244 3.76 2.24 -12.37
CA ALA A 244 3.59 3.66 -12.09
C ALA A 244 3.99 4.03 -10.64
N LYS A 245 3.63 3.20 -9.65
CA LYS A 245 4.05 3.41 -8.26
C LYS A 245 5.56 3.25 -8.10
N SER A 246 6.19 2.26 -8.74
CA SER A 246 7.65 2.07 -8.66
C SER A 246 8.42 3.21 -9.35
N LEU A 247 7.98 3.62 -10.54
CA LEU A 247 8.50 4.81 -11.23
C LEU A 247 8.31 6.06 -10.38
N GLY A 248 7.18 6.17 -9.69
CA GLY A 248 6.87 7.25 -8.76
C GLY A 248 7.75 7.32 -7.52
N VAL A 249 8.22 6.18 -7.01
CA VAL A 249 9.19 6.11 -5.90
C VAL A 249 10.58 6.53 -6.37
N ALA A 250 10.94 6.20 -7.61
CA ALA A 250 12.25 6.51 -8.14
C ALA A 250 12.35 7.94 -8.71
N LEU A 251 11.23 8.57 -9.06
CA LEU A 251 11.18 9.98 -9.46
C LEU A 251 11.86 10.93 -8.44
N PRO A 252 11.53 10.91 -7.12
CA PRO A 252 12.23 11.75 -6.14
C PRO A 252 13.70 11.38 -5.94
N ILE A 253 14.07 10.09 -6.07
CA ILE A 253 15.47 9.65 -5.99
C ILE A 253 16.27 10.25 -7.14
N SER A 254 15.72 10.18 -8.35
CA SER A 254 16.30 10.79 -9.54
C SER A 254 16.39 12.31 -9.39
N CYS A 255 15.33 12.98 -8.93
CA CYS A 255 15.34 14.43 -8.70
C CYS A 255 16.40 14.82 -7.65
N GLY A 256 16.52 14.06 -6.56
CA GLY A 256 17.53 14.27 -5.53
C GLY A 256 18.95 14.16 -6.08
N TRP A 257 19.22 13.18 -6.94
CA TRP A 257 20.53 13.04 -7.60
C TRP A 257 20.86 14.25 -8.47
N TRP A 258 19.91 14.71 -9.29
CA TRP A 258 20.08 15.90 -10.13
C TRP A 258 20.27 17.18 -9.31
N LEU A 259 19.57 17.31 -8.18
CA LEU A 259 19.74 18.43 -7.25
C LEU A 259 21.16 18.47 -6.65
N ILE A 260 21.71 17.32 -6.27
CA ILE A 260 23.09 17.23 -5.75
C ILE A 260 24.09 17.58 -6.84
N TRP A 261 23.94 16.98 -8.02
CA TRP A 261 24.85 17.17 -9.14
C TRP A 261 24.86 18.62 -9.63
N GLY A 262 23.68 19.18 -9.88
CA GLY A 262 23.59 20.53 -10.41
C GLY A 262 23.97 21.60 -9.38
N TYR A 263 23.88 21.30 -8.07
CA TYR A 263 24.44 22.15 -7.03
C TYR A 263 25.97 22.11 -7.08
N ALA A 264 26.57 20.94 -7.21
CA ALA A 264 28.02 20.76 -7.30
C ALA A 264 28.62 21.45 -8.55
N MET A 265 27.89 21.45 -9.67
CA MET A 265 28.32 22.08 -10.92
C MET A 265 27.93 23.56 -11.05
N HIS A 266 27.22 24.13 -10.07
CA HIS A 266 26.63 25.47 -10.15
C HIS A 266 25.76 25.71 -11.40
N THR A 267 25.14 24.66 -11.92
CA THR A 267 24.27 24.70 -13.12
C THR A 267 22.78 24.76 -12.76
N LEU A 268 22.43 24.69 -11.46
CA LEU A 268 21.02 24.75 -11.02
C LEU A 268 20.47 26.17 -11.00
N ASP A 269 19.53 26.38 -11.91
CA ASP A 269 18.66 27.54 -11.90
C ASP A 269 17.40 27.32 -11.04
N LEU A 270 16.75 28.42 -10.66
CA LEU A 270 15.59 28.43 -9.77
C LEU A 270 14.42 27.59 -10.28
N PHE A 271 14.09 27.66 -11.58
CA PHE A 271 12.93 26.95 -12.14
C PHE A 271 13.11 25.42 -12.20
N PRO A 272 14.23 24.88 -12.73
CA PRO A 272 14.53 23.45 -12.62
C PRO A 272 14.56 22.95 -11.18
N PHE A 273 15.14 23.72 -10.25
CA PHE A 273 15.16 23.39 -8.83
C PHE A 273 13.75 23.23 -8.27
N MET A 274 12.86 24.20 -8.53
CA MET A 274 11.47 24.13 -8.10
C MET A 274 10.73 22.95 -8.75
N ALA A 275 10.92 22.71 -10.05
CA ALA A 275 10.30 21.58 -10.73
C ALA A 275 10.69 20.23 -10.11
N MET A 276 11.98 20.05 -9.78
CA MET A 276 12.49 18.83 -9.12
C MET A 276 11.95 18.61 -7.71
N LEU A 277 11.66 19.69 -6.97
CA LEU A 277 11.05 19.60 -5.65
C LEU A 277 9.55 19.30 -5.72
N PHE A 278 8.82 19.98 -6.63
CA PHE A 278 7.37 19.94 -6.67
C PHE A 278 6.79 18.75 -7.45
N LEU A 279 7.45 18.29 -8.52
CA LEU A 279 6.94 17.19 -9.35
C LEU A 279 6.74 15.86 -8.61
N PRO A 280 7.68 15.38 -7.77
CA PRO A 280 7.47 14.16 -6.99
C PRO A 280 6.28 14.26 -6.03
N VAL A 281 6.14 15.42 -5.37
CA VAL A 281 5.04 15.69 -4.43
C VAL A 281 3.71 15.73 -5.18
N ALA A 282 3.65 16.44 -6.30
CA ALA A 282 2.46 16.51 -7.15
C ALA A 282 2.06 15.14 -7.69
N PHE A 283 3.03 14.29 -8.08
CA PHE A 283 2.77 12.93 -8.54
C PHE A 283 2.15 12.08 -7.42
N TRP A 284 2.72 12.07 -6.21
CA TRP A 284 2.16 11.29 -5.09
C TRP A 284 0.80 11.81 -4.64
N ALA A 285 0.59 13.13 -4.64
CA ALA A 285 -0.71 13.72 -4.39
C ALA A 285 -1.75 13.30 -5.46
N PHE A 286 -1.34 13.26 -6.72
CA PHE A 286 -2.14 12.76 -7.84
C PHE A 286 -2.49 11.29 -7.67
N VAL A 287 -1.51 10.42 -7.39
CA VAL A 287 -1.71 8.97 -7.15
C VAL A 287 -2.67 8.70 -6.00
N ARG A 288 -2.57 9.46 -4.90
CA ARG A 288 -3.48 9.32 -3.75
C ARG A 288 -4.91 9.71 -4.11
N LYS A 289 -5.09 10.74 -4.94
CA LYS A 289 -6.43 11.21 -5.36
C LYS A 289 -7.01 10.37 -6.50
N LEU A 290 -6.17 9.69 -7.29
CA LEU A 290 -6.59 8.89 -8.43
C LEU A 290 -7.07 7.50 -7.97
N GLY A 291 -8.36 7.43 -7.62
CA GLY A 291 -9.04 6.17 -7.34
C GLY A 291 -10.55 6.31 -7.46
N ARG A 292 -11.19 5.49 -8.30
CA ARG A 292 -12.65 5.36 -8.35
C ARG A 292 -13.06 4.08 -7.62
N THR A 293 -13.69 4.24 -6.48
CA THR A 293 -14.68 3.26 -6.03
C THR A 293 -15.89 3.39 -6.96
N THR A 294 -16.36 2.28 -7.53
CA THR A 294 -17.57 2.29 -8.37
C THR A 294 -18.78 2.71 -7.51
N ARG A 295 -19.91 3.07 -8.14
CA ARG A 295 -21.14 3.38 -7.37
C ARG A 295 -21.52 2.23 -6.44
N LEU A 296 -21.48 1.00 -6.98
CA LEU A 296 -21.73 -0.23 -6.24
C LEU A 296 -20.68 -0.43 -5.13
N GLY A 297 -19.40 -0.14 -5.40
CA GLY A 297 -18.34 -0.17 -4.39
C GLY A 297 -18.55 0.81 -3.25
N ARG A 298 -19.07 2.01 -3.52
CA ARG A 298 -19.42 2.99 -2.47
C ARG A 298 -20.59 2.53 -1.60
N GLU A 299 -21.64 1.98 -2.22
CA GLU A 299 -22.80 1.44 -1.51
C GLU A 299 -22.38 0.28 -0.59
N ARG A 300 -21.63 -0.70 -1.12
CA ARG A 300 -21.10 -1.81 -0.30
C ARG A 300 -20.10 -1.36 0.76
N LYS A 301 -19.28 -0.35 0.48
CA LYS A 301 -18.36 0.20 1.49
C LYS A 301 -19.12 0.83 2.65
N ALA A 302 -20.19 1.57 2.37
CA ALA A 302 -21.06 2.13 3.40
C ALA A 302 -21.74 1.02 4.24
N GLU A 303 -22.19 -0.07 3.61
CA GLU A 303 -22.73 -1.24 4.34
C GLU A 303 -21.69 -1.86 5.28
N ILE A 304 -20.45 -2.03 4.81
CA ILE A 304 -19.34 -2.60 5.60
C ILE A 304 -18.92 -1.64 6.73
N GLU A 305 -18.93 -0.33 6.48
CA GLU A 305 -18.71 0.66 7.54
C GLU A 305 -19.83 0.65 8.58
N GLY A 306 -21.09 0.43 8.16
CA GLY A 306 -22.22 0.18 9.06
C GLY A 306 -22.04 -1.09 9.90
N LEU A 307 -21.55 -2.18 9.29
CA LEU A 307 -21.18 -3.41 10.00
C LEU A 307 -20.05 -3.15 11.00
N LYS A 308 -19.01 -2.41 10.62
CA LYS A 308 -17.91 -2.03 11.52
C LYS A 308 -18.43 -1.24 12.72
N ALA A 309 -19.31 -0.27 12.50
CA ALA A 309 -19.93 0.51 13.57
C ALA A 309 -20.80 -0.37 14.49
N TYR A 310 -21.56 -1.30 13.92
CA TYR A 310 -22.34 -2.29 14.68
C TYR A 310 -21.44 -3.19 15.53
N MET A 311 -20.36 -3.71 14.96
CA MET A 311 -19.39 -4.54 15.68
C MET A 311 -18.75 -3.77 16.84
N LEU A 312 -18.36 -2.49 16.63
CA LEU A 312 -17.83 -1.64 17.69
C LEU A 312 -18.85 -1.36 18.79
N SER A 313 -20.12 -1.12 18.44
CA SER A 313 -21.16 -0.82 19.43
C SER A 313 -21.49 -2.01 20.33
N HIS A 314 -21.24 -3.24 19.88
CA HIS A 314 -21.52 -4.47 20.61
C HIS A 314 -20.31 -5.03 21.39
N VAL A 315 -19.14 -4.44 21.20
CA VAL A 315 -17.86 -4.88 21.79
C VAL A 315 -17.41 -3.97 22.95
N GLY A 316 -18.04 -2.80 23.12
CA GLY A 316 -17.77 -1.84 24.20
C GLY A 316 -18.16 -2.32 25.60
N GLU A 317 -17.63 -1.67 26.65
CA GLU A 317 -17.78 -2.11 28.05
C GLU A 317 -19.23 -2.13 28.56
N GLU A 318 -20.11 -1.30 27.97
CA GLU A 318 -21.53 -1.15 28.34
C GLU A 318 -22.48 -1.75 27.30
N ALA A 319 -21.96 -2.48 26.32
CA ALA A 319 -22.72 -2.95 25.17
C ALA A 319 -23.66 -4.12 25.50
N PRO A 320 -24.84 -4.21 24.84
CA PRO A 320 -25.66 -5.42 24.89
C PRO A 320 -24.84 -6.60 24.34
N ARG A 321 -24.74 -7.66 25.15
CA ARG A 321 -23.90 -8.82 24.86
C ARG A 321 -24.39 -9.53 23.60
N LEU A 322 -23.50 -9.71 22.63
CA LEU A 322 -23.74 -10.62 21.50
C LEU A 322 -23.82 -12.05 22.00
N GLU A 323 -24.70 -12.86 21.40
CA GLU A 323 -24.69 -14.30 21.63
C GLU A 323 -23.35 -14.91 21.18
N ALA A 324 -22.91 -15.97 21.87
CA ALA A 324 -21.64 -16.63 21.56
C ALA A 324 -21.55 -17.19 20.14
N SER A 325 -22.69 -17.52 19.54
CA SER A 325 -22.84 -17.95 18.14
C SER A 325 -22.55 -16.80 17.17
N GLU A 326 -23.15 -15.63 17.40
CA GLU A 326 -22.98 -14.43 16.58
C GLU A 326 -21.54 -13.91 16.64
N LEU A 327 -20.92 -13.93 17.82
CA LEU A 327 -19.53 -13.52 17.97
C LEU A 327 -18.58 -14.39 17.15
N LYS A 328 -18.79 -15.71 17.14
CA LYS A 328 -17.96 -16.67 16.37
C LYS A 328 -18.07 -16.43 14.87
N ALA A 329 -19.27 -16.16 14.38
CA ALA A 329 -19.51 -15.84 12.97
C ALA A 329 -18.84 -14.51 12.55
N LEU A 330 -18.63 -13.58 13.49
CA LEU A 330 -18.01 -12.28 13.25
C LEU A 330 -16.47 -12.28 13.31
N TRP A 331 -15.83 -13.33 13.84
CA TRP A 331 -14.35 -13.40 13.93
C TRP A 331 -13.62 -13.26 12.60
N PRO A 332 -14.01 -13.97 11.51
CA PRO A 332 -13.38 -13.77 10.22
C PRO A 332 -13.46 -12.32 9.73
N TYR A 333 -14.57 -11.63 10.02
CA TYR A 333 -14.77 -10.22 9.67
C TYR A 333 -13.95 -9.26 10.54
N ALA A 334 -13.75 -9.57 11.82
CA ALA A 334 -12.90 -8.77 12.69
C ALA A 334 -11.45 -8.73 12.18
N VAL A 335 -10.92 -9.87 11.71
CA VAL A 335 -9.59 -9.94 11.08
C VAL A 335 -9.56 -9.23 9.72
N ALA A 336 -10.65 -9.33 8.95
CA ALA A 336 -10.76 -8.66 7.65
C ALA A 336 -10.84 -7.14 7.74
N LEU A 337 -11.38 -6.59 8.84
CA LEU A 337 -11.64 -5.16 9.04
C LEU A 337 -10.64 -4.46 9.97
N ASP A 338 -9.54 -5.13 10.33
CA ASP A 338 -8.50 -4.66 11.25
C ASP A 338 -9.07 -4.29 12.65
N MET A 339 -9.93 -5.14 13.22
CA MET A 339 -10.58 -4.94 14.53
C MET A 339 -10.16 -5.98 15.58
N GLU A 340 -8.96 -6.56 15.44
CA GLU A 340 -8.54 -7.68 16.28
C GLU A 340 -8.43 -7.28 17.76
N SER A 341 -7.94 -6.08 18.05
CA SER A 341 -7.74 -5.58 19.42
C SER A 341 -9.04 -5.40 20.19
N GLU A 342 -10.06 -4.84 19.54
CA GLU A 342 -11.36 -4.56 20.15
C GLU A 342 -12.08 -5.88 20.47
N PHE A 343 -12.05 -6.83 19.53
CA PHE A 343 -12.67 -8.14 19.73
C PHE A 343 -11.93 -9.00 20.76
N GLN A 344 -10.60 -8.92 20.82
CA GLN A 344 -9.83 -9.61 21.84
C GLN A 344 -10.19 -9.13 23.24
N ALA A 345 -10.42 -7.82 23.41
CA ALA A 345 -10.84 -7.24 24.68
C ALA A 345 -12.26 -7.68 25.10
N ALA A 346 -13.20 -7.77 24.15
CA ALA A 346 -14.56 -8.27 24.44
C ALA A 346 -14.59 -9.77 24.77
N GLN A 347 -13.73 -10.59 24.16
CA GLN A 347 -13.71 -12.03 24.40
C GLN A 347 -13.38 -12.38 25.86
N VAL A 348 -12.56 -11.57 26.54
CA VAL A 348 -12.22 -11.75 27.97
C VAL A 348 -13.44 -11.52 28.89
N LYS A 349 -14.50 -10.85 28.40
CA LYS A 349 -15.62 -10.36 29.23
C LYS A 349 -16.92 -11.15 29.12
N ILE A 350 -16.96 -12.30 28.43
CA ILE A 350 -18.19 -13.09 28.22
C ILE A 350 -18.25 -14.28 29.21
N PRO A 351 -19.02 -14.20 30.31
CA PRO A 351 -19.10 -15.25 31.34
C PRO A 351 -20.02 -16.44 31.00
N GLU A 352 -20.93 -16.34 30.02
CA GLU A 352 -21.83 -17.46 29.62
C GLU A 352 -21.14 -18.57 28.81
N LEU A 353 -19.84 -18.43 28.55
CA LEU A 353 -18.98 -19.48 27.99
C LEU A 353 -18.07 -20.11 29.06
N SER A 354 -18.27 -19.75 30.33
CA SER A 354 -17.55 -20.25 31.51
C SER A 354 -18.31 -21.35 32.26
N ASP A 355 -19.15 -22.13 31.56
CA ASP A 355 -19.67 -23.38 32.12
C ASP A 355 -18.58 -24.45 32.04
N HIS A 356 -17.65 -24.41 32.99
CA HIS A 356 -17.13 -25.52 33.78
C HIS A 356 -15.93 -25.03 34.61
N ASP A 357 -16.10 -25.09 35.94
CA ASP A 357 -15.12 -24.93 37.00
C ASP A 357 -14.36 -23.58 37.09
N ALA A 358 -14.68 -22.87 38.18
CA ALA A 358 -14.06 -21.63 38.66
C ALA A 358 -12.53 -21.70 38.95
N ALA A 359 -11.87 -22.81 38.60
CA ALA A 359 -10.42 -22.96 38.63
C ALA A 359 -9.73 -22.64 37.29
N SER A 360 -10.50 -22.36 36.22
CA SER A 360 -10.00 -22.18 34.84
C SER A 360 -10.33 -20.81 34.22
N SER A 361 -10.40 -19.76 35.04
CA SER A 361 -10.81 -18.38 34.67
C SER A 361 -9.89 -17.61 33.69
N SER A 362 -9.05 -18.31 32.92
CA SER A 362 -8.14 -17.72 31.93
C SER A 362 -8.00 -18.52 30.63
N GLN A 363 -8.85 -19.53 30.38
CA GLN A 363 -8.81 -20.27 29.12
C GLN A 363 -9.52 -19.49 28.00
N LEU A 364 -8.72 -18.78 27.21
CA LEU A 364 -9.15 -18.13 25.98
C LEU A 364 -9.79 -19.16 25.03
N ILE A 365 -11.02 -18.89 24.61
CA ILE A 365 -11.82 -19.83 23.80
C ILE A 365 -11.23 -19.92 22.40
N PHE A 366 -10.72 -21.10 22.05
CA PHE A 366 -10.40 -21.45 20.68
C PHE A 366 -11.63 -22.09 20.01
N PRO A 367 -11.91 -21.76 18.74
CA PRO A 367 -12.95 -22.45 18.00
C PRO A 367 -12.58 -23.91 17.81
N TRP A 368 -13.60 -24.77 17.67
CA TRP A 368 -13.46 -26.23 17.58
C TRP A 368 -12.52 -26.72 16.46
N TRP A 369 -12.28 -25.89 15.45
CA TRP A 369 -11.44 -26.18 14.30
C TRP A 369 -9.99 -25.68 14.45
N ILE A 370 -9.65 -24.96 15.53
CA ILE A 370 -8.26 -24.57 15.87
C ILE A 370 -7.75 -25.43 17.03
N TYR A 371 -6.69 -26.19 16.76
CA TYR A 371 -5.96 -26.96 17.76
C TYR A 371 -4.65 -26.25 18.07
N HIS A 372 -4.47 -25.81 19.31
CA HIS A 372 -3.27 -25.11 19.78
C HIS A 372 -2.47 -26.00 20.74
N SER A 373 -1.17 -25.74 20.87
CA SER A 373 -0.29 -26.45 21.81
C SER A 373 0.10 -25.53 22.97
N SER A 374 -0.31 -25.88 24.19
CA SER A 374 0.07 -25.16 25.41
C SER A 374 1.58 -25.23 25.71
N ALA A 375 2.30 -26.18 25.10
CA ALA A 375 3.73 -26.40 25.30
C ALA A 375 4.65 -25.45 24.50
N ALA A 376 4.11 -24.71 23.52
CA ALA A 376 4.89 -23.89 22.58
C ALA A 376 4.97 -22.39 22.92
N GLY A 377 4.58 -21.98 24.14
CA GLY A 377 4.67 -20.59 24.57
C GLY A 377 3.68 -19.64 23.90
N SER A 378 2.64 -20.13 23.21
CA SER A 378 1.57 -19.28 22.70
C SER A 378 0.43 -19.16 23.73
N THR A 379 0.56 -18.17 24.60
CA THR A 379 -0.58 -17.56 25.27
C THR A 379 -1.22 -16.53 24.33
N GLY A 380 -2.49 -16.67 23.94
CA GLY A 380 -3.24 -15.45 23.58
C GLY A 380 -4.22 -15.44 22.38
N SER A 381 -5.20 -16.36 22.26
CA SER A 381 -6.38 -16.18 21.35
C SER A 381 -6.19 -16.51 19.85
N VAL A 382 -7.32 -16.55 19.14
CA VAL A 382 -7.42 -16.77 17.68
C VAL A 382 -6.70 -15.67 16.89
N PHE A 383 -6.68 -14.44 17.40
CA PHE A 383 -6.07 -13.29 16.73
C PHE A 383 -4.54 -13.40 16.69
N ASP A 384 -3.92 -13.99 17.71
CA ASP A 384 -2.47 -14.26 17.71
C ASP A 384 -2.08 -15.31 16.66
N ALA A 385 -2.91 -16.34 16.47
CA ALA A 385 -2.75 -17.30 15.39
C ALA A 385 -2.82 -16.62 14.02
N CYS A 386 -3.77 -15.70 13.84
CA CYS A 386 -3.93 -14.92 12.62
C CYS A 386 -2.72 -14.01 12.36
N SER A 387 -2.23 -13.32 13.39
CA SER A 387 -1.05 -12.46 13.32
C SER A 387 0.20 -13.25 12.95
N SER A 388 0.40 -14.42 13.59
CA SER A 388 1.49 -15.34 13.29
C SER A 388 1.45 -15.83 11.84
N MET A 389 0.32 -16.34 11.36
CA MET A 389 0.15 -16.75 9.96
C MET A 389 0.39 -15.58 8.99
N ASN A 390 -0.16 -14.40 9.27
CA ASN A 390 0.03 -13.20 8.46
C ASN A 390 1.52 -12.80 8.37
N SER A 391 2.26 -12.92 9.47
CA SER A 391 3.69 -12.67 9.53
C SER A 391 4.48 -13.68 8.66
N THR A 392 4.12 -14.96 8.68
CA THR A 392 4.76 -16.00 7.86
C THR A 392 4.48 -15.81 6.38
N PHE A 393 3.23 -15.47 5.99
CA PHE A 393 2.91 -15.13 4.60
C PHE A 393 3.68 -13.89 4.11
N THR A 394 3.87 -12.91 5.01
CA THR A 394 4.66 -11.71 4.71
C THR A 394 6.14 -12.04 4.54
N ALA A 395 6.71 -12.86 5.44
CA ALA A 395 8.09 -13.33 5.34
C ALA A 395 8.35 -14.16 4.07
N CYS A 396 7.39 -14.99 3.65
CA CYS A 396 7.47 -15.73 2.39
C CYS A 396 7.40 -14.83 1.14
N SER A 397 6.92 -13.59 1.29
CA SER A 397 6.85 -12.62 0.20
C SER A 397 8.12 -11.76 0.07
N ALA A 398 8.98 -11.71 1.09
CA ALA A 398 10.20 -10.88 1.10
C ALA A 398 11.33 -11.52 0.25
N VAL A 399 11.85 -10.78 -0.74
CA VAL A 399 12.94 -11.25 -1.62
C VAL A 399 14.17 -11.65 -0.80
N ASN A 400 14.78 -12.80 -1.12
CA ASN A 400 16.12 -13.10 -0.63
C ASN A 400 17.10 -12.18 -1.36
N SER A 401 17.52 -11.08 -0.77
CA SER A 401 18.80 -10.48 -1.13
C SER A 401 19.87 -11.26 -0.36
N SER A 402 20.45 -12.27 -1.00
CA SER A 402 21.78 -12.75 -0.63
C SER A 402 22.77 -11.60 -0.86
N GLY A 403 22.91 -10.75 0.16
CA GLY A 403 23.81 -9.61 0.23
C GLY A 403 23.96 -9.21 1.70
N SER A 404 25.11 -9.58 2.26
CA SER A 404 25.76 -9.07 3.49
C SER A 404 24.88 -8.36 4.53
N GLY A 405 24.81 -8.94 5.73
CA GLY A 405 24.03 -8.46 6.85
C GLY A 405 24.35 -7.05 7.34
N PHE A 406 23.30 -6.37 7.77
CA PHE A 406 23.37 -5.33 8.78
C PHE A 406 22.46 -5.75 9.93
N SER A 407 23.01 -6.53 10.86
CA SER A 407 22.41 -6.79 12.17
C SER A 407 22.71 -5.60 13.07
N GLY A 408 21.82 -4.61 13.09
CA GLY A 408 21.78 -3.57 14.12
C GLY A 408 20.60 -3.84 15.04
N GLY A 409 20.80 -4.67 16.06
CA GLY A 409 19.84 -4.84 17.14
C GLY A 409 19.71 -3.55 17.95
N GLY A 410 18.48 -3.14 18.22
CA GLY A 410 18.16 -1.96 19.03
C GLY A 410 16.69 -1.95 19.36
N GLY A 411 16.30 -2.74 20.36
CA GLY A 411 14.98 -2.63 20.97
C GLY A 411 14.88 -1.31 21.73
N PHE A 412 13.83 -0.55 21.45
CA PHE A 412 13.35 0.49 22.36
C PHE A 412 11.95 0.12 22.80
N SER A 413 11.91 -0.27 24.07
CA SER A 413 10.75 -0.34 24.95
C SER A 413 10.36 1.09 25.36
N GLY A 414 9.06 1.34 25.51
CA GLY A 414 8.56 2.39 26.39
C GLY A 414 7.76 3.50 25.72
N GLY A 415 6.54 3.71 26.23
CA GLY A 415 5.85 5.00 26.15
C GLY A 415 4.38 4.93 25.77
N GLY A 416 3.55 4.34 26.63
CA GLY A 416 2.10 4.46 26.55
C GLY A 416 1.64 5.91 26.71
N GLY A 417 0.80 6.37 25.77
CA GLY A 417 0.09 7.65 25.87
C GLY A 417 -1.22 7.45 26.60
N GLY A 418 -1.22 7.73 27.91
CA GLY A 418 -2.42 7.80 28.73
C GLY A 418 -3.08 9.17 28.58
N GLY A 419 -4.36 9.17 28.21
CA GLY A 419 -5.22 10.34 28.20
C GLY A 419 -5.55 10.79 29.62
N GLY A 420 -5.61 12.12 29.80
CA GLY A 420 -6.16 12.77 30.98
C GLY A 420 -7.23 13.76 30.55
N GLY A 421 -8.47 13.48 30.91
CA GLY A 421 -9.60 14.40 30.83
C GLY A 421 -10.12 14.72 32.24
N GLY A 422 -10.76 15.88 32.38
CA GLY A 422 -11.41 16.40 33.59
C GLY A 422 -10.59 17.54 34.24
N GLY A 423 -11.11 18.71 34.59
CA GLY A 423 -12.49 19.20 34.74
C GLY A 423 -12.51 20.13 35.97
N GLY A 424 -13.15 21.31 35.86
CA GLY A 424 -13.37 22.29 36.96
C GLY A 424 -12.10 22.99 37.44
N TRP A 425 -11.98 24.31 37.52
CA TRP A 425 -12.90 25.39 37.86
C TRP A 425 -12.64 26.62 36.99
#